data_AF-A0A7X9J465-F1
#
_entry.id   AF-A0A7X9J465-F1
#
_cell.length_a   1.000
_cell.length_b   1.000
_cell.length_c   1.000
_cell.angle_alpha   90.00
_cell.angle_beta   90.00
_cell.angle_gamma   90.00
#
_symmetry.space_group_name_H-M   'P 1'
#
loop_
_entity.id
_entity.type
_entity.pdbx_description
1 polymer ?
#
loop_
_entity_poly.entity_id
_entity_poly.type
_entity_poly.pdbx_seq_one_letter_code
_entity_poly.pdbx_strand_id
1 'polypeptide(L)'
;MKSPAIRFLLSAAVVALSAFCANAAFIRDYAVSLQQPDGSKVTVYLTGDEFFSTAATADGYTVLRHPDTGWIVYADRKGDDLVP
;
A
#
# COMPACT_ATOMS: atom_id res chain seq x y z
N MET A 1 18.35 20.85 -40.43
CA MET A 1 18.58 19.68 -39.54
C MET A 1 18.59 20.19 -38.10
N LYS A 2 17.62 19.82 -37.23
CA LYS A 2 17.55 20.35 -35.84
C LYS A 2 18.74 19.83 -35.03
N SER A 3 19.31 20.65 -34.14
CA SER A 3 20.51 20.28 -33.37
C SER A 3 20.24 19.11 -32.41
N PRO A 4 21.22 18.20 -32.18
CA PRO A 4 21.06 17.07 -31.27
C PRO A 4 20.77 17.52 -29.83
N ALA A 5 21.29 18.68 -29.42
CA ALA A 5 21.02 19.28 -28.11
C ALA A 5 19.53 19.63 -27.90
N ILE A 6 18.85 20.16 -28.92
CA ILE A 6 17.42 20.48 -28.84
C ILE A 6 16.58 19.20 -28.68
N ARG A 7 16.95 18.12 -29.37
CA ARG A 7 16.26 16.83 -29.24
C ARG A 7 16.42 16.25 -27.83
N PHE A 8 17.63 16.30 -27.28
CA PHE A 8 17.90 15.86 -25.92
C PHE A 8 17.08 16.63 -24.88
N LEU A 9 17.05 17.96 -24.98
CA LEU A 9 16.29 18.81 -24.05
C LEU A 9 14.78 18.52 -24.13
N LEU A 10 14.24 18.33 -25.34
CA LEU A 10 12.82 17.97 -25.51
C LEU A 10 12.51 16.59 -24.89
N SER A 11 13.37 15.59 -25.10
CA SER A 11 13.20 14.28 -24.48
C SER A 11 13.28 14.34 -22.96
N ALA A 12 14.23 15.09 -22.41
CA ALA A 12 14.36 15.27 -20.96
C ALA A 12 13.13 15.97 -20.36
N ALA A 13 12.60 17.00 -21.02
CA ALA A 13 11.38 17.67 -20.59
C ALA A 13 10.17 16.73 -20.58
N VAL A 14 9.99 15.89 -21.61
CA VAL A 14 8.92 14.90 -21.66
C VAL A 14 9.03 13.89 -20.52
N VAL A 15 10.23 13.38 -20.23
CA VAL A 15 10.44 12.45 -19.11
C VAL A 15 10.14 13.12 -17.77
N ALA A 16 10.61 14.36 -17.57
CA ALA A 16 10.36 15.11 -16.34
C ALA A 16 8.87 15.38 -16.10
N LEU A 17 8.12 15.77 -17.15
CA LEU A 17 6.67 15.97 -17.05
C LEU A 17 5.94 14.66 -16.76
N SER A 18 6.37 13.56 -17.38
CA SER A 18 5.76 12.24 -17.18
C SER A 18 5.97 11.72 -15.74
N ALA A 19 7.15 11.93 -15.18
CA ALA A 19 7.47 11.57 -13.80
C ALA A 19 6.65 12.38 -12.77
N PHE A 20 6.34 13.65 -13.07
CA PHE A 20 5.53 14.50 -12.20
C PHE A 20 4.06 14.05 -12.11
N CYS A 21 3.55 13.36 -13.14
CA CYS A 21 2.20 12.79 -13.14
C CYS A 21 2.11 11.45 -12.40
N ALA A 22 3.24 10.79 -12.11
CA ALA A 22 3.27 9.55 -11.33
C ALA A 22 3.02 9.88 -9.85
N ASN A 23 1.76 9.81 -9.42
CA ASN A 23 1.37 9.96 -8.03
C ASN A 23 0.98 8.58 -7.50
N ALA A 24 1.80 8.00 -6.63
CA ALA A 24 1.37 6.89 -5.80
C ALA A 24 0.53 7.48 -4.66
N ALA A 25 -0.65 6.92 -4.39
CA ALA A 25 -1.53 7.33 -3.30
C ALA A 25 -1.02 6.79 -1.96
N PHE A 26 0.24 7.09 -1.63
CA PHE A 26 0.90 6.56 -0.45
C PHE A 26 0.24 7.06 0.83
N ILE A 27 -0.16 6.12 1.67
CA ILE A 27 -0.67 6.32 3.02
C ILE A 27 0.27 5.66 4.03
N ARG A 28 0.37 6.28 5.20
CA ARG A 28 1.15 5.74 6.30
C ARG A 28 0.34 5.81 7.58
N ASP A 29 0.29 4.69 8.27
CA ASP A 29 -0.35 4.51 9.57
C ASP A 29 -1.78 5.07 9.60
N TYR A 30 -2.52 4.85 8.52
CA TYR A 30 -3.91 5.30 8.40
C TYR A 30 -4.81 4.40 9.25
N ALA A 31 -5.38 4.97 10.32
CA ALA A 31 -6.19 4.23 11.26
C ALA A 31 -7.57 3.87 10.69
N VAL A 32 -7.93 2.60 10.77
CA VAL A 32 -9.23 2.05 10.36
C VAL A 32 -9.84 1.25 11.50
N SER A 33 -11.09 1.57 11.85
CA SER A 33 -11.84 0.81 12.87
C SER A 33 -12.68 -0.27 12.21
N LEU A 34 -12.42 -1.53 12.56
CA LEU A 34 -13.05 -2.72 11.98
C LEU A 34 -13.87 -3.44 13.05
N GLN A 35 -15.13 -3.74 12.75
CA GLN A 35 -15.98 -4.55 13.63
C GLN A 35 -15.70 -6.04 13.44
N GLN A 36 -15.64 -6.77 14.55
CA GLN A 36 -15.39 -8.22 14.62
C GLN A 36 -16.69 -9.00 14.88
N PRO A 37 -16.66 -10.35 14.75
CA PRO A 37 -17.87 -11.18 14.88
C PRO A 37 -18.59 -11.05 16.22
N ASP A 38 -17.85 -10.80 17.30
CA ASP A 38 -18.37 -10.60 18.65
C ASP A 38 -18.95 -9.18 18.87
N GLY A 39 -18.93 -8.34 17.84
CA GLY A 39 -19.39 -6.96 17.86
C GLY A 39 -18.36 -5.97 18.37
N SER A 40 -17.19 -6.42 18.86
CA SER A 40 -16.09 -5.55 19.26
C SER A 40 -15.51 -4.81 18.05
N LYS A 41 -14.76 -3.73 18.30
CA LYS A 41 -14.06 -2.97 17.28
C LYS A 41 -12.56 -2.99 17.54
N VAL A 42 -11.80 -3.25 16.50
CA VAL A 42 -10.33 -3.22 16.51
C VAL A 42 -9.88 -2.11 15.59
N THR A 43 -8.93 -1.29 16.06
CA THR A 43 -8.25 -0.31 15.21
C THR A 43 -7.01 -0.96 14.60
N VAL A 44 -6.91 -0.91 13.28
CA VAL A 44 -5.73 -1.32 12.52
C VAL A 44 -5.15 -0.13 11.76
N TYR A 45 -3.87 -0.18 11.45
CA TYR A 45 -3.13 0.86 10.77
C TYR A 45 -2.74 0.35 9.39
N LEU A 46 -3.16 1.08 8.36
CA LEU A 46 -2.83 0.79 6.96
C LEU A 46 -1.63 1.62 6.52
N THR A 47 -0.63 0.95 5.98
CA THR A 47 0.54 1.58 5.33
C THR A 47 0.74 0.96 3.96
N GLY A 48 0.86 1.80 2.94
CA GLY A 48 0.92 1.34 1.55
C GLY A 48 0.47 2.36 0.53
N ASP A 49 0.20 1.90 -0.68
CA ASP A 49 -0.36 2.66 -1.80
C ASP A 49 -1.43 1.81 -2.51
N GLU A 50 -1.86 2.22 -3.70
CA GLU A 50 -2.87 1.51 -4.51
C GLU A 50 -2.44 0.12 -5.01
N PHE A 51 -1.16 -0.20 -4.95
CA PHE A 51 -0.61 -1.48 -5.41
C PHE A 51 -0.29 -2.42 -4.25
N PHE A 52 0.23 -1.88 -3.15
CA PHE A 52 0.67 -2.67 -2.00
C PHE A 52 0.22 -2.01 -0.71
N SER A 53 -0.44 -2.77 0.16
CA SER A 53 -0.76 -2.31 1.52
C SER A 53 -0.52 -3.40 2.54
N THR A 54 -0.19 -2.97 3.76
CA THR A 54 -0.08 -3.81 4.94
C THR A 54 -1.02 -3.26 6.00
N ALA A 55 -1.59 -4.15 6.81
CA ALA A 55 -2.41 -3.81 7.95
C ALA A 55 -1.74 -4.35 9.21
N ALA A 56 -1.62 -3.52 10.24
CA ALA A 56 -1.07 -3.93 11.52
C ALA A 56 -1.90 -3.39 12.69
N THR A 57 -1.88 -4.11 13.82
CA THR A 57 -2.39 -3.61 15.10
C THR A 57 -1.48 -2.51 15.66
N ALA A 58 -1.96 -1.78 16.67
CA ALA A 58 -1.21 -0.70 17.31
C ALA A 58 0.14 -1.14 17.92
N ASP A 59 0.24 -2.41 18.31
CA ASP A 59 1.42 -3.07 18.86
C ASP A 59 2.31 -3.74 17.80
N GLY A 60 1.98 -3.58 16.51
CA GLY A 60 2.85 -3.92 15.39
C GLY A 60 2.69 -5.33 14.82
N TYR A 61 1.64 -6.07 15.20
CA TYR A 61 1.36 -7.38 14.60
C TYR A 61 0.64 -7.21 13.26
N THR A 62 1.14 -7.88 12.23
CA THR A 62 0.46 -7.93 10.93
C THR A 62 -0.85 -8.72 11.04
N VAL A 63 -1.90 -8.17 10.44
CA VAL A 63 -3.20 -8.82 10.35
C VAL A 63 -3.57 -9.03 8.89
N LEU A 64 -4.27 -10.13 8.62
CA LEU A 64 -4.78 -10.50 7.31
C LEU A 64 -6.29 -10.58 7.35
N ARG A 65 -6.91 -10.52 6.17
CA ARG A 65 -8.33 -10.79 6.03
C ARG A 65 -8.53 -12.27 5.74
N HIS A 66 -9.23 -12.98 6.63
CA HIS A 66 -9.53 -14.39 6.44
C HIS A 66 -10.40 -14.56 5.18
N PRO A 67 -10.04 -15.45 4.25
CA PRO A 67 -10.68 -15.54 2.93
C PRO A 67 -12.16 -15.94 3.02
N ASP A 68 -12.50 -16.87 3.92
CA ASP A 68 -13.88 -17.38 4.01
C ASP A 68 -14.82 -16.47 4.81
N THR A 69 -14.31 -15.84 5.88
CA THR A 69 -15.16 -15.12 6.84
C THR A 69 -15.09 -13.60 6.66
N GLY A 70 -14.05 -13.09 6.00
CA GLY A 70 -13.82 -11.66 5.84
C GLY A 70 -13.44 -10.93 7.12
N TRP A 71 -13.19 -11.64 8.23
CA TRP A 71 -12.71 -11.05 9.48
C TRP A 71 -11.20 -10.83 9.43
N ILE A 72 -10.70 -9.91 10.25
CA ILE A 72 -9.26 -9.77 10.41
C ILE A 72 -8.76 -10.80 11.40
N VAL A 73 -7.62 -11.39 11.09
CA VAL A 73 -6.94 -12.39 11.92
C VAL A 73 -5.46 -12.04 11.96
N TYR A 74 -4.77 -12.48 13.00
CA TYR A 74 -3.32 -12.34 13.04
C TYR A 74 -2.68 -13.18 11.94
N ALA A 75 -1.67 -12.62 11.28
CA ALA A 75 -0.92 -13.35 10.28
C ALA A 75 -0.02 -14.40 10.96
N ASP A 76 -0.12 -15.64 10.53
CA ASP A 76 0.85 -16.69 10.86
C ASP A 76 1.93 -16.78 9.78
N ARG A 77 3.16 -17.08 10.19
CA ARG A 77 4.29 -17.25 9.26
C ARG A 77 4.41 -18.71 8.84
N LYS A 78 4.29 -18.98 7.54
CA LYS A 78 4.47 -20.31 6.94
C LYS A 78 5.55 -20.28 5.87
N GLY A 79 6.78 -20.60 6.27
CA GLY A 79 7.93 -20.40 5.40
C GLY A 79 8.17 -18.91 5.17
N ASP A 80 8.13 -18.46 3.92
CA ASP A 80 8.26 -17.05 3.55
C ASP A 80 6.90 -16.35 3.37
N ASP A 81 5.80 -17.07 3.50
CA ASP A 81 4.45 -16.54 3.36
C ASP A 81 3.84 -16.15 4.70
N LEU A 82 2.95 -15.15 4.65
CA LEU A 82 2.01 -14.83 5.72
C LEU A 82 0.65 -15.41 5.37
N VAL A 83 0.09 -16.22 6.27
CA VAL A 83 -1.21 -16.88 6.09
C VAL A 83 -2.20 -16.45 7.18
N PRO A 84 -3.50 -16.36 6.86
CA PRO A 84 -4.55 -16.13 7.85
C PRO A 84 -4.67 -17.28 8.87
#